data_AF-A0A7W7JXL6-F1
#
_entry.id   AF-A0A7W7JXL6-F1
#
_cell.length_a   1.000
_cell.length_b   1.000
_cell.length_c   1.000
_cell.angle_alpha   90.00
_cell.angle_beta   90.00
_cell.angle_gamma   90.00
#
_symmetry.space_group_name_H-M   'P 1'
#
loop_
_entity.id
_entity.type
_entity.pdbx_description
1 polymer ?
#
loop_
_entity_poly.entity_id
_entity_poly.type
_entity_poly.pdbx_seq_one_letter_code
_entity_poly.pdbx_strand_id
1 'polypeptide(L)'
;MALALLLTAQDAGDLRSNEITVIGRKLKDWRGHADFKKGRASCRTRKSTGDAAIDRIGCESTVQCFTAMRPRFDASQDKALVADERKRRLDALNQELGQCFADKREAMIAALADARATQGN
;
A
#
# COMPACT_ATOMS: atom_id res chain seq x y z
N MET A 1 35.32 22.29 -5.01
CA MET A 1 34.03 22.16 -4.30
C MET A 1 33.08 21.10 -4.89
N ALA A 2 33.32 20.54 -6.08
CA ALA A 2 32.44 19.51 -6.67
C ALA A 2 32.47 18.13 -5.96
N LEU A 3 33.58 17.76 -5.32
CA LEU A 3 33.68 16.45 -4.62
C LEU A 3 32.75 16.35 -3.39
N ALA A 4 32.54 17.44 -2.64
CA ALA A 4 31.75 17.41 -1.41
C ALA A 4 30.25 17.19 -1.67
N LEU A 5 29.73 17.66 -2.82
CA LEU A 5 28.33 17.48 -3.23
C LEU A 5 28.03 16.05 -3.70
N LEU A 6 29.03 15.33 -4.20
CA LEU A 6 28.88 13.95 -4.67
C LEU A 6 28.78 12.95 -3.51
N LEU A 7 29.54 13.14 -2.43
CA LEU A 7 29.47 12.25 -1.26
C LEU A 7 28.10 12.32 -0.57
N THR A 8 27.52 13.52 -0.41
CA THR A 8 26.21 13.67 0.26
C THR A 8 25.06 13.06 -0.54
N ALA A 9 25.14 13.07 -1.88
CA ALA A 9 24.11 12.50 -2.73
C ALA A 9 24.15 10.96 -2.75
N GLN A 10 25.34 10.36 -2.68
CA GLN A 10 25.50 8.91 -2.57
C GLN A 10 24.96 8.36 -1.25
N ASP A 11 25.28 9.01 -0.12
CA ASP A 11 24.77 8.60 1.20
C ASP A 11 23.23 8.63 1.26
N ALA A 12 22.62 9.70 0.73
CA ALA A 12 21.16 9.80 0.67
C ALA A 12 20.54 8.70 -0.23
N GLY A 13 21.20 8.34 -1.32
CA GLY A 13 20.76 7.25 -2.21
C GLY A 13 20.80 5.87 -1.53
N ASP A 14 21.87 5.60 -0.78
CA ASP A 14 22.05 4.34 -0.04
C ASP A 14 21.05 4.25 1.14
N LEU A 15 20.87 5.34 1.89
CA LEU A 15 19.88 5.43 2.97
C LEU A 15 18.45 5.22 2.44
N ARG A 16 18.09 5.87 1.31
CA ARG A 16 16.79 5.67 0.65
C ARG A 16 16.59 4.19 0.29
N SER A 17 17.58 3.57 -0.35
CA SER A 17 17.49 2.17 -0.81
C SER A 17 17.33 1.19 0.37
N ASN A 18 18.05 1.45 1.47
CA ASN A 18 17.90 0.70 2.71
C ASN A 18 16.49 0.87 3.30
N GLU A 19 15.99 2.11 3.41
CA GLU A 19 14.65 2.38 3.93
C GLU A 19 13.55 1.70 3.10
N ILE A 20 13.63 1.71 1.77
CA ILE A 20 12.69 0.97 0.91
C ILE A 20 12.66 -0.52 1.29
N THR A 21 13.83 -1.12 1.52
CA THR A 21 13.95 -2.53 1.91
C THR A 21 13.37 -2.79 3.30
N VAL A 22 13.68 -1.94 4.28
CA VAL A 22 13.20 -2.06 5.67
C VAL A 22 11.68 -1.91 5.72
N ILE A 23 11.14 -0.87 5.08
CA ILE A 23 9.70 -0.60 5.03
C ILE A 23 8.98 -1.76 4.34
N GLY A 24 9.47 -2.20 3.18
CA GLY A 24 8.91 -3.32 2.43
C GLY A 24 8.88 -4.62 3.25
N ARG A 25 9.96 -4.95 3.97
CA ARG A 25 10.01 -6.12 4.87
C ARG A 25 8.99 -6.00 6.00
N LYS A 26 8.89 -4.86 6.66
CA LYS A 26 7.93 -4.62 7.75
C LYS A 26 6.48 -4.78 7.28
N LEU A 27 6.14 -4.25 6.10
CA LEU A 27 4.79 -4.39 5.54
C LEU A 27 4.39 -5.84 5.22
N LYS A 28 5.34 -6.76 5.00
CA LYS A 28 5.03 -8.19 4.81
C LYS A 28 4.39 -8.81 6.05
N ASP A 29 4.77 -8.34 7.24
CA ASP A 29 4.26 -8.84 8.52
C ASP A 29 3.05 -8.06 9.05
N TRP A 30 2.81 -6.87 8.50
CA TRP A 30 1.65 -6.06 8.81
C TRP A 30 0.35 -6.77 8.45
N ARG A 31 -0.68 -6.62 9.29
CA ARG A 31 -2.04 -7.11 8.99
C ARG A 31 -3.04 -6.00 9.26
N GLY A 32 -3.86 -5.69 8.27
CA GLY A 32 -4.98 -4.77 8.38
C GLY A 32 -6.32 -5.50 8.27
N HIS A 33 -7.35 -4.83 8.74
CA HIS A 33 -8.74 -5.20 8.51
C HIS A 33 -9.44 -4.03 7.82
N ALA A 34 -10.03 -4.30 6.66
CA ALA A 34 -10.83 -3.34 5.92
C ALA A 34 -12.31 -3.49 6.32
N ASP A 35 -12.94 -2.38 6.69
CA ASP A 35 -14.36 -2.29 6.99
C ASP A 35 -15.04 -1.40 5.95
N PHE A 36 -16.20 -1.83 5.45
CA PHE A 36 -17.03 -1.05 4.53
C PHE A 36 -18.37 -0.71 5.16
N LYS A 37 -18.62 0.58 5.38
CA LYS A 37 -19.91 1.06 5.88
C LYS A 37 -20.34 2.31 5.14
N LYS A 38 -21.59 2.32 4.67
CA LYS A 38 -22.23 3.48 4.02
C LYS A 38 -21.37 4.10 2.90
N GLY A 39 -20.82 3.25 2.03
CA GLY A 39 -20.00 3.68 0.88
C GLY A 39 -18.60 4.19 1.21
N ARG A 40 -18.15 4.09 2.48
CA ARG A 40 -16.79 4.46 2.88
C ARG A 40 -16.00 3.22 3.31
N ALA A 41 -14.78 3.14 2.78
CA ALA A 41 -13.77 2.20 3.24
C ALA A 41 -13.08 2.78 4.48
N SER A 42 -12.83 1.94 5.46
CA SER A 42 -11.98 2.24 6.60
C SER A 42 -11.02 1.08 6.83
N CYS A 43 -9.88 1.36 7.45
CA CYS A 43 -8.90 0.34 7.80
C CYS A 43 -8.54 0.43 9.27
N ARG A 44 -8.37 -0.73 9.89
CA ARG A 44 -7.77 -0.88 11.22
C ARG A 44 -6.58 -1.81 11.15
N THR A 45 -5.44 -1.37 11.69
CA THR A 45 -4.28 -2.24 11.91
C THR A 45 -4.63 -3.31 12.95
N ARG A 46 -4.45 -4.59 12.59
CA ARG A 46 -4.61 -5.76 13.46
C ARG A 46 -3.27 -6.26 14.00
N LYS A 47 -2.22 -6.23 13.16
CA LYS A 47 -0.84 -6.50 13.55
C LYS A 47 0.02 -5.35 13.04
N SER A 48 0.58 -4.58 13.97
CA SER A 48 1.44 -3.44 13.69
C SER A 48 2.84 -3.88 13.28
N THR A 49 3.53 -3.04 12.52
CA THR A 49 4.96 -3.14 12.19
C THR A 49 5.88 -2.56 13.29
N GLY A 50 5.28 -1.96 14.33
CA GLY A 50 5.97 -1.15 15.33
C GLY A 50 6.34 0.25 14.82
N ASP A 51 5.95 0.61 13.60
CA ASP A 51 6.21 1.89 12.97
C ASP A 51 4.90 2.49 12.44
N ALA A 52 4.45 3.58 13.05
CA ALA A 52 3.16 4.18 12.74
C ALA A 52 3.07 4.74 11.32
N ALA A 53 4.18 5.19 10.73
CA ALA A 53 4.21 5.67 9.35
C ALA A 53 4.04 4.51 8.38
N ILE A 54 4.68 3.37 8.66
CA ILE A 54 4.55 2.16 7.85
C ILE A 54 3.14 1.55 7.99
N ASP A 55 2.60 1.50 9.21
CA ASP A 55 1.21 1.04 9.44
C ASP A 55 0.20 1.89 8.67
N ARG A 56 0.44 3.20 8.59
CA ARG A 56 -0.36 4.13 7.80
C ARG A 56 -0.31 3.80 6.31
N ILE A 57 0.86 3.48 5.73
CA ILE A 57 0.96 3.00 4.35
C ILE A 57 0.08 1.76 4.13
N GLY A 58 0.13 0.80 5.06
CA GLY A 58 -0.70 -0.41 5.02
C GLY A 58 -2.20 -0.08 4.97
N CYS A 59 -2.65 0.83 5.84
CA CYS A 59 -4.06 1.19 5.90
C CYS A 59 -4.53 2.13 4.80
N GLU A 60 -3.76 3.15 4.42
CA GLU A 60 -4.14 4.10 3.38
C GLU A 60 -4.20 3.44 2.01
N SER A 61 -3.23 2.56 1.68
CA SER A 61 -3.30 1.75 0.45
C SER A 61 -4.58 0.89 0.41
N THR A 62 -4.95 0.31 1.56
CA THR A 62 -6.18 -0.47 1.72
C THR A 62 -7.43 0.37 1.43
N VAL A 63 -7.56 1.52 2.10
CA VAL A 63 -8.70 2.43 1.94
C VAL A 63 -8.81 2.95 0.51
N GLN A 64 -7.72 3.41 -0.09
CA GLN A 64 -7.73 3.97 -1.45
C GLN A 64 -8.18 2.94 -2.49
N CYS A 65 -7.56 1.76 -2.49
CA CYS A 65 -7.84 0.75 -3.51
C CYS A 65 -9.24 0.18 -3.40
N PHE A 66 -9.70 -0.14 -2.18
CA PHE A 66 -11.06 -0.63 -2.04
C PHE A 66 -12.12 0.44 -2.32
N THR A 67 -11.87 1.71 -1.98
CA THR A 67 -12.79 2.80 -2.34
C THR A 67 -12.95 2.90 -3.86
N ALA A 68 -11.84 2.82 -4.60
CA ALA A 68 -11.86 2.87 -6.06
C ALA A 68 -12.61 1.68 -6.69
N MET A 69 -12.46 0.47 -6.11
CA MET A 69 -13.04 -0.76 -6.67
C MET A 69 -14.46 -1.05 -6.21
N ARG A 70 -14.97 -0.31 -5.22
CA ARG A 70 -16.26 -0.57 -4.58
C ARG A 70 -17.42 -0.77 -5.57
N PRO A 71 -17.64 0.09 -6.57
CA PRO A 71 -18.77 -0.08 -7.48
C PRO A 71 -18.74 -1.41 -8.22
N ARG A 72 -17.54 -1.92 -8.52
CA ARG A 72 -17.36 -3.18 -9.25
C ARG A 72 -17.54 -4.40 -8.34
N PHE A 73 -17.13 -4.31 -7.07
CA PHE A 73 -17.46 -5.33 -6.06
C PHE A 73 -18.95 -5.39 -5.74
N ASP A 74 -19.67 -4.28 -5.80
CA ASP A 74 -21.13 -4.29 -5.65
C ASP A 74 -21.79 -4.96 -6.87
N ALA A 75 -21.33 -4.64 -8.09
CA ALA A 75 -21.83 -5.26 -9.31
C ALA A 75 -21.54 -6.77 -9.42
N SER A 76 -20.43 -7.26 -8.84
CA SER A 76 -20.11 -8.70 -8.85
C SER A 76 -20.96 -9.53 -7.89
N GLN A 77 -21.68 -8.87 -6.96
CA GLN A 77 -22.59 -9.52 -6.01
C GLN A 77 -24.03 -9.57 -6.50
N ASP A 78 -24.31 -9.14 -7.74
CA ASP A 78 -25.64 -9.22 -8.32
C ASP A 78 -26.15 -10.68 -8.32
N LYS A 79 -27.31 -10.89 -7.71
CA LYS A 79 -27.95 -12.20 -7.58
C LYS A 79 -28.46 -12.73 -8.92
N ALA A 80 -28.64 -11.88 -9.92
CA ALA A 80 -29.00 -12.28 -11.28
C ALA A 80 -27.86 -13.01 -12.01
N LEU A 81 -26.61 -12.85 -11.58
CA LEU A 81 -25.48 -13.58 -12.14
C LEU A 81 -25.53 -15.06 -11.71
N VAL A 82 -25.11 -15.97 -12.59
CA VAL A 82 -24.87 -17.37 -12.19
C VAL A 82 -23.61 -17.46 -11.30
N ALA A 83 -23.52 -18.49 -10.46
CA ALA A 83 -22.46 -18.58 -9.44
C ALA A 83 -21.04 -18.56 -10.03
N ASP A 84 -20.82 -19.26 -11.15
CA ASP A 84 -19.51 -19.29 -11.83
C ASP A 84 -19.12 -17.92 -12.39
N GLU A 85 -20.10 -17.17 -12.88
CA GLU A 85 -19.87 -15.82 -13.39
C GLU A 85 -19.52 -14.85 -12.27
N ARG A 86 -20.21 -14.94 -11.12
CA ARG A 86 -19.82 -14.18 -9.92
C ARG A 86 -18.41 -14.50 -9.49
N LYS A 87 -18.03 -15.78 -9.46
CA LYS A 87 -16.69 -16.22 -9.09
C LYS A 87 -15.63 -15.65 -10.02
N ARG A 88 -15.80 -15.79 -11.35
CA ARG A 88 -14.86 -15.23 -12.34
C ARG A 88 -14.68 -13.73 -12.19
N ARG A 89 -15.76 -12.98 -11.96
CA ARG A 89 -15.69 -11.53 -11.73
C ARG A 89 -14.97 -11.18 -10.44
N LEU A 90 -15.23 -11.91 -9.36
CA LEU A 90 -14.55 -11.70 -8.09
C LEU A 90 -13.05 -12.02 -8.18
N ASP A 91 -12.67 -13.09 -8.88
CA ASP A 91 -11.27 -13.46 -9.09
C ASP A 91 -10.52 -12.37 -9.86
N ALA A 92 -11.12 -11.84 -10.95
CA ALA A 92 -10.56 -10.73 -11.70
C ALA A 92 -10.41 -9.46 -10.84
N LEU A 93 -11.45 -9.12 -10.05
CA LEU A 93 -11.39 -7.97 -9.14
C LEU A 93 -10.33 -8.14 -8.05
N ASN A 94 -10.13 -9.35 -7.53
CA ASN A 94 -9.10 -9.61 -6.55
C ASN A 94 -7.68 -9.46 -7.13
N GLN A 95 -7.47 -9.87 -8.39
CA GLN A 95 -6.19 -9.64 -9.08
C GLN A 95 -5.92 -8.14 -9.26
N GLU A 96 -6.91 -7.39 -9.75
CA GLU A 96 -6.79 -5.94 -9.89
C GLU A 96 -6.55 -5.27 -8.54
N LEU A 97 -7.26 -5.70 -7.49
CA LEU A 97 -7.09 -5.17 -6.14
C LEU A 97 -5.67 -5.42 -5.61
N GLY A 98 -5.12 -6.61 -5.88
CA GLY A 98 -3.73 -6.94 -5.59
C GLY A 98 -2.75 -6.00 -6.28
N GLN A 99 -2.97 -5.72 -7.58
CA GLN A 99 -2.15 -4.76 -8.33
C GLN A 99 -2.26 -3.35 -7.74
N CYS A 100 -3.46 -2.88 -7.43
CA CYS A 100 -3.64 -1.56 -6.82
C CYS A 100 -2.90 -1.44 -5.48
N PHE A 101 -2.94 -2.47 -4.63
CA PHE A 101 -2.18 -2.46 -3.38
C PHE A 101 -0.68 -2.40 -3.62
N ALA A 102 -0.16 -3.13 -4.61
CA ALA A 102 1.26 -3.08 -4.96
C ALA A 102 1.67 -1.66 -5.38
N ASP A 103 0.98 -1.09 -6.37
CA ASP A 103 1.30 0.23 -6.92
C ASP A 103 1.23 1.33 -5.86
N LYS A 104 0.15 1.32 -5.05
CA LYS A 104 -0.05 2.31 -4.00
C LYS A 104 1.00 2.20 -2.90
N ARG A 105 1.35 0.98 -2.50
CA ARG A 105 2.38 0.78 -1.47
C ARG A 105 3.75 1.17 -2.01
N GLU A 106 4.12 0.76 -3.22
CA GLU A 106 5.40 1.13 -3.83
C GLU A 106 5.60 2.65 -3.85
N ALA A 107 4.61 3.41 -4.33
CA ALA A 107 4.67 4.87 -4.36
C ALA A 107 4.83 5.48 -2.95
N MET A 108 4.05 5.00 -1.97
CA MET A 108 4.12 5.52 -0.59
C MET A 108 5.41 5.12 0.13
N ILE A 109 5.94 3.92 -0.13
CA ILE A 109 7.22 3.45 0.41
C ILE A 109 8.35 4.33 -0.13
N ALA A 110 8.37 4.59 -1.44
CA ALA A 110 9.36 5.47 -2.05
C ALA A 110 9.32 6.88 -1.42
N ALA A 111 8.12 7.44 -1.24
CA ALA A 111 7.96 8.75 -0.61
C ALA A 111 8.42 8.79 0.86
N LEU A 112 8.11 7.75 1.65
CA LEU A 112 8.56 7.68 3.05
C LEU A 112 10.08 7.49 3.14
N ALA A 113 10.66 6.67 2.26
CA ALA A 113 12.10 6.46 2.20
C ALA A 113 12.84 7.77 1.84
N ASP A 114 12.32 8.54 0.88
CA ASP A 114 12.86 9.86 0.52
C ASP A 114 12.79 10.85 1.70
N ALA A 115 11.67 10.88 2.40
CA ALA A 115 11.51 11.72 3.58
C ALA A 115 12.52 11.36 4.68
N ARG A 116 12.80 10.07 4.89
CA ARG A 116 13.74 9.62 5.92
C ARG A 116 15.20 9.82 5.54
N ALA A 117 15.55 9.57 4.28
CA ALA A 117 16.91 9.79 3.78
C ALA A 117 17.34 11.26 3.87
N THR A 118 16.39 12.19 3.77
CA THR A 118 16.64 13.64 3.89
C THR A 118 16.60 14.16 5.33
N GLN A 119 16.00 13.42 6.27
CA GLN A 119 15.91 13.77 7.70
C GLN A 119 17.00 13.10 8.55
N GLY A 120 17.71 12.11 8.01
CA GLY A 120 18.74 11.33 8.71
C GLY A 120 20.16 11.92 8.69
N ASN A 121 20.33 13.19 8.28
CA ASN A 121 21.60 13.93 8.33
C ASN A 121 21.54 15.08 9.34
#